data_AF-A0A4Z1FDU1-F1
#
_entry.id   AF-A0A4Z1FDU1-F1
#
_cell.length_a   1.000
_cell.length_b   1.000
_cell.length_c   1.000
_cell.angle_alpha   90.00
_cell.angle_beta   90.00
_cell.angle_gamma   90.00
#
_symmetry.space_group_name_H-M   'P 1'
#
loop_
_entity.id
_entity.type
_entity.pdbx_description
1 polymer ?
#
loop_
_entity_poly.entity_id
_entity_poly.type
_entity_poly.pdbx_seq_one_letter_code
_entity_poly.pdbx_strand_id
1 'polypeptide(L)'
;MTAQIAHMNPDVFEDPYEFRPQRWNDNPRLEEAFISFARGTRNCIGMNFARLEMSLVLAAIIQKYDIHRGQEGPTLELFDTLRERDIDLNHDYIIPFPAKDSPGLRVRIRN
;
A
#
# COMPACT_ATOMS: atom_id res chain seq x y z
N MET A 1 10.47 -15.73 -7.62
CA MET A 1 10.29 -14.27 -7.81
C MET A 1 9.08 -13.88 -6.97
N THR A 2 9.26 -13.02 -5.98
CA THR A 2 8.18 -12.58 -5.09
C THR A 2 7.33 -11.51 -5.78
N ALA A 3 6.10 -11.31 -5.31
CA ALA A 3 5.18 -10.33 -5.91
C ALA A 3 5.80 -8.92 -5.94
N GLN A 4 6.55 -8.57 -4.90
CA GLN A 4 7.19 -7.26 -4.79
C GLN A 4 8.22 -7.01 -5.90
N ILE A 5 9.08 -7.98 -6.22
CA ILE A 5 10.08 -7.82 -7.29
C ILE A 5 9.38 -7.61 -8.64
N ALA A 6 8.29 -8.33 -8.91
CA ALA A 6 7.53 -8.17 -10.15
C ALA A 6 6.84 -6.79 -10.24
N HIS A 7 6.30 -6.28 -9.13
CA HIS A 7 5.65 -4.97 -9.08
C HIS A 7 6.64 -3.80 -9.10
N MET A 8 7.91 -4.05 -8.78
CA MET A 8 8.97 -3.05 -8.86
C MET A 8 9.75 -3.08 -10.18
N ASN A 9 9.30 -3.86 -11.18
CA ASN A 9 9.95 -3.91 -12.49
C ASN A 9 9.63 -2.64 -13.32
N PRO A 10 10.64 -1.80 -13.64
CA PRO A 10 10.43 -0.57 -14.40
C PRO A 10 10.00 -0.83 -15.87
N ASP A 11 10.26 -2.01 -16.42
CA ASP A 11 9.82 -2.37 -17.78
C ASP A 11 8.30 -2.58 -17.85
N VAL A 12 7.65 -2.80 -16.70
CA VAL A 12 6.21 -3.04 -16.58
C VAL A 12 5.50 -1.86 -15.92
N PHE A 13 6.07 -1.34 -14.83
CA PHE A 13 5.52 -0.25 -14.04
C PHE A 13 6.46 0.94 -14.13
N GLU A 14 6.06 1.98 -14.87
CA GLU A 14 6.75 3.27 -14.85
C GLU A 14 6.76 3.84 -13.42
N ASP A 15 7.91 4.40 -13.02
CA ASP A 15 8.18 4.89 -11.66
C ASP A 15 7.65 3.95 -10.57
N PRO A 16 8.16 2.71 -10.49
CA PRO A 16 7.55 1.65 -9.68
C PRO A 16 7.53 1.96 -8.18
N TYR A 17 8.49 2.78 -7.72
CA TYR A 17 8.63 3.18 -6.31
C TYR A 17 7.79 4.41 -5.92
N GLU A 18 7.08 5.02 -6.88
CA GLU A 18 6.21 6.16 -6.65
C GLU A 18 4.77 5.70 -6.36
N PHE A 19 4.15 6.25 -5.31
CA PHE A 19 2.73 6.04 -5.04
C PHE A 19 1.88 6.86 -6.02
N ARG A 20 1.56 6.26 -7.19
CA ARG A 20 0.78 6.90 -8.26
C ARG A 20 -0.47 6.08 -8.60
N PRO A 21 -1.58 6.19 -7.84
CA PRO A 21 -2.80 5.42 -8.07
C PRO A 21 -3.41 5.59 -9.46
N GLN A 22 -3.22 6.76 -10.08
CA GLN A 22 -3.75 7.10 -11.40
C GLN A 22 -3.25 6.15 -12.51
N ARG A 23 -2.09 5.49 -12.31
CA ARG A 23 -1.51 4.54 -13.28
C ARG A 23 -2.48 3.43 -13.70
N TRP A 24 -3.38 3.02 -12.80
CA TRP A 24 -4.38 1.98 -13.06
C TRP A 24 -5.52 2.45 -13.96
N ASN A 25 -5.81 3.76 -13.97
CA ASN A 25 -6.79 4.37 -14.87
C ASN A 25 -6.15 4.64 -16.24
N ASP A 26 -4.90 5.10 -16.26
CA ASP A 26 -4.19 5.48 -17.48
C ASP A 26 -3.83 4.25 -18.34
N ASN A 27 -3.52 3.12 -17.69
CA ASN A 27 -3.22 1.86 -18.37
C ASN A 27 -3.89 0.66 -17.69
N PRO A 28 -5.14 0.33 -18.07
CA PRO A 28 -5.88 -0.81 -17.52
C PRO A 28 -5.20 -2.16 -17.74
N ARG A 29 -4.30 -2.30 -18.74
CA ARG A 29 -3.58 -3.56 -18.99
C ARG A 29 -2.61 -3.92 -17.87
N LEU A 30 -2.22 -2.97 -17.02
CA LEU A 30 -1.37 -3.23 -15.85
C LEU A 30 -2.01 -4.25 -14.89
N GLU A 31 -3.34 -4.40 -14.90
CA GLU A 31 -4.02 -5.41 -14.09
C GLU A 31 -3.56 -6.85 -14.42
N GLU A 32 -3.10 -7.10 -15.65
CA GLU A 32 -2.56 -8.41 -16.03
C GLU A 32 -1.24 -8.74 -15.33
N ALA A 33 -0.45 -7.70 -15.00
CA ALA A 33 0.81 -7.81 -14.28
C ALA A 33 0.65 -7.74 -12.74
N PHE A 34 -0.55 -7.44 -12.25
CA PHE A 34 -0.83 -7.40 -10.82
C PHE A 34 -1.01 -8.81 -10.25
N ILE A 35 -0.19 -9.17 -9.27
CA ILE A 35 -0.08 -10.55 -8.75
C ILE A 35 -0.04 -10.62 -7.22
N SER A 36 -0.45 -9.57 -6.51
CA SER A 36 -0.44 -9.54 -5.03
C SER A 36 -1.37 -10.58 -4.39
N PHE A 37 -2.37 -11.04 -5.14
CA PHE A 37 -3.30 -12.10 -4.74
C PHE A 37 -3.08 -13.40 -5.53
N ALA A 38 -1.90 -13.59 -6.13
CA ALA A 38 -1.64 -14.60 -7.16
C ALA A 38 -2.64 -14.51 -8.34
N ARG A 39 -2.54 -15.43 -9.31
CA ARG A 39 -3.39 -15.44 -10.52
C ARG A 39 -3.77 -16.87 -10.89
N GLY A 40 -4.88 -17.00 -11.63
CA GLY A 40 -5.38 -18.30 -12.10
C GLY A 40 -6.18 -19.04 -11.04
N THR A 41 -6.31 -20.36 -11.20
CA THR A 41 -7.19 -21.22 -10.39
C THR A 41 -6.76 -21.37 -8.92
N ARG A 42 -5.54 -20.95 -8.58
CA ARG A 42 -4.99 -20.95 -7.22
C ARG A 42 -4.75 -19.54 -6.69
N ASN A 43 -5.51 -18.56 -7.17
CA ASN A 43 -5.47 -17.21 -6.61
C ASN A 43 -6.00 -17.18 -5.17
N CYS A 44 -5.72 -16.09 -4.47
CA CYS A 44 -6.16 -15.90 -3.09
C CYS A 44 -7.69 -15.86 -3.02
N ILE A 45 -8.26 -16.84 -2.31
CA ILE A 45 -9.71 -16.91 -2.05
C ILE A 45 -10.24 -15.66 -1.32
N GLY A 46 -9.38 -15.00 -0.54
CA GLY A 46 -9.70 -13.78 0.20
C GLY A 46 -9.56 -12.48 -0.59
N MET A 47 -9.23 -12.51 -1.88
CA MET A 47 -8.96 -11.29 -2.67
C MET A 47 -10.12 -10.29 -2.62
N ASN A 48 -11.36 -10.75 -2.81
CA ASN A 48 -12.53 -9.87 -2.81
C ASN A 48 -12.79 -9.28 -1.43
N PHE A 49 -12.62 -10.10 -0.37
CA PHE A 49 -12.75 -9.64 1.01
C PHE A 49 -11.69 -8.59 1.36
N ALA A 50 -10.43 -8.84 1.03
CA ALA A 50 -9.34 -7.88 1.25
C ALA A 50 -9.59 -6.55 0.51
N ARG A 51 -10.06 -6.58 -0.75
CA ARG A 51 -10.40 -5.38 -1.52
C ARG A 51 -11.54 -4.58 -0.88
N LEU A 52 -12.56 -5.24 -0.37
CA LEU A 52 -13.64 -4.60 0.37
C LEU A 52 -13.12 -3.94 1.66
N GLU A 53 -12.36 -4.67 2.48
CA GLU A 53 -11.77 -4.16 3.72
C GLU A 53 -10.86 -2.96 3.47
N MET A 54 -9.96 -3.02 2.49
CA MET A 54 -9.10 -1.89 2.12
C MET A 54 -9.91 -0.65 1.72
N SER A 55 -11.01 -0.84 0.98
CA SER A 55 -11.88 0.26 0.57
C SER A 55 -12.61 0.89 1.77
N LEU A 56 -13.08 0.07 2.71
CA LEU A 56 -13.73 0.53 3.94
C LEU A 56 -12.76 1.26 4.86
N VAL A 57 -11.54 0.74 5.04
CA VAL A 57 -10.49 1.39 5.84
C VAL A 57 -10.11 2.74 5.24
N LEU A 58 -9.91 2.81 3.93
CA LEU A 58 -9.60 4.08 3.26
C LEU A 58 -10.74 5.09 3.42
N ALA A 59 -11.98 4.68 3.20
CA ALA A 59 -13.16 5.53 3.41
C ALA A 59 -13.27 6.01 4.85
N ALA A 60 -13.03 5.14 5.83
CA ALA A 60 -13.07 5.49 7.25
C ALA A 60 -11.98 6.52 7.62
N ILE A 61 -10.78 6.39 7.05
CA ILE A 61 -9.70 7.37 7.25
C ILE A 61 -10.13 8.75 6.69
N ILE A 62 -10.61 8.78 5.45
CA ILE A 62 -11.03 10.01 4.76
C ILE A 62 -12.22 10.70 5.46
N GLN A 63 -13.15 9.93 6.03
CA GLN A 63 -14.33 10.49 6.69
C GLN A 63 -14.04 11.02 8.09
N LYS A 64 -13.10 10.39 8.81
CA LYS A 64 -12.87 10.68 10.23
C LYS A 64 -11.79 11.73 10.47
N TYR A 65 -10.75 11.77 9.65
CA TYR A 65 -9.58 12.60 9.89
C TYR A 65 -9.49 13.74 8.87
N ASP A 66 -9.03 14.91 9.30
CA ASP A 66 -8.76 16.02 8.38
C ASP A 66 -7.48 15.72 7.59
N ILE A 67 -7.68 15.18 6.40
CA ILE A 67 -6.62 14.84 5.45
C ILE A 67 -6.50 15.85 4.30
N HIS A 68 -7.51 16.72 4.13
CA HIS A 68 -7.54 17.70 3.05
C HIS A 68 -8.35 18.95 3.42
N ARG A 69 -7.61 20.03 3.72
CA ARG A 69 -8.05 21.44 3.75
C ARG A 69 -9.46 21.66 4.34
N GLY A 70 -9.59 21.46 5.65
CA GLY A 70 -10.64 22.10 6.44
C GLY A 70 -11.84 21.21 6.75
N GLN A 71 -11.64 19.89 6.84
CA GLN A 71 -12.60 19.06 7.55
C GLN A 71 -12.51 19.36 9.05
N GLU A 72 -13.65 19.45 9.72
CA GLU A 72 -13.68 19.48 11.19
C GLU A 72 -13.43 18.07 11.71
N GLY A 73 -12.17 17.77 12.02
CA GLY A 73 -11.77 16.46 12.54
C GLY A 73 -10.32 16.43 12.99
N PRO A 74 -9.94 15.41 13.78
CA PRO A 74 -8.56 15.25 14.18
C PRO A 74 -7.65 15.00 12.97
N THR A 75 -6.42 15.48 13.03
CA THR A 75 -5.39 15.25 12.01
C THR A 75 -4.56 14.02 12.33
N LEU A 76 -4.02 13.38 11.30
CA LEU A 76 -3.06 12.28 11.42
C LEU A 76 -1.66 12.79 11.13
N GLU A 77 -0.71 12.48 12.01
CA GLU A 77 0.70 12.80 11.80
C GLU A 77 1.58 11.58 11.99
N LEU A 78 2.60 11.43 11.14
CA LEU A 78 3.63 10.41 11.33
C LEU A 78 4.36 10.64 12.66
N PHE A 79 4.57 9.56 13.42
CA PHE A 79 5.24 9.60 14.70
C PHE A 79 6.43 8.65 14.71
N ASP A 80 7.66 9.19 14.71
CA ASP A 80 8.90 8.41 14.69
C ASP A 80 8.84 7.26 13.66
N THR A 81 8.36 7.61 12.46
CA THR A 81 8.31 6.70 11.31
C THR A 81 9.28 7.19 10.26
N LEU A 82 10.26 6.37 9.91
CA LEU A 82 11.23 6.61 8.87
C LEU A 82 10.95 5.66 7.71
N ARG A 83 10.76 6.18 6.50
CA ARG A 83 10.36 5.35 5.34
C ARG A 83 11.33 4.18 5.10
N GLU A 84 12.63 4.46 5.07
CA GLU A 84 13.68 3.47 4.80
C GLU A 84 13.72 2.34 5.84
N ARG A 85 13.39 2.64 7.10
CA ARG A 85 13.39 1.68 8.20
C ARG A 85 12.06 0.93 8.29
N ASP A 86 10.96 1.67 8.22
CA ASP A 86 9.65 1.22 8.69
C ASP A 86 8.70 0.76 7.59
N ILE A 87 8.94 1.18 6.35
CA ILE A 87 8.03 0.99 5.22
C ILE A 87 8.72 0.23 4.08
N ASP A 88 9.93 0.66 3.72
CA ASP A 88 10.64 0.09 2.58
C ASP A 88 11.07 -1.35 2.87
N LEU A 89 11.12 -2.15 1.81
CA LEU A 89 11.50 -3.56 1.87
C LEU A 89 12.96 -3.69 2.29
N ASN A 90 13.21 -4.40 3.40
CA ASN A 90 14.55 -4.78 3.83
C ASN A 90 14.87 -6.25 3.53
N HIS A 91 13.91 -7.15 3.74
CA HIS A 91 14.06 -8.58 3.46
C HIS A 91 12.74 -9.22 3.01
N ASP A 92 12.84 -10.15 2.06
CA ASP A 92 11.69 -10.81 1.45
C ASP A 92 11.90 -12.34 1.45
N TYR A 93 11.07 -13.05 2.21
CA TYR A 93 11.07 -14.51 2.25
C TYR A 93 9.89 -15.09 1.45
N ILE A 94 8.71 -14.49 1.62
CA ILE A 94 7.42 -14.83 0.98
C ILE A 94 6.57 -13.55 0.88
N ILE A 95 6.59 -12.76 1.96
CA ILE A 95 6.03 -11.42 2.05
C ILE A 95 7.15 -10.43 2.40
N PRO A 96 7.05 -9.17 1.93
CA PRO A 96 8.03 -8.14 2.22
C PRO A 96 7.99 -7.76 3.71
N PHE A 97 9.17 -7.61 4.31
CA PHE A 97 9.33 -7.12 5.68
C PHE A 97 10.22 -5.86 5.73
N PRO A 98 9.91 -4.89 6.62
CA PRO A 98 10.75 -3.73 6.87
C PRO A 98 12.01 -4.11 7.66
N ALA A 99 12.83 -3.13 8.06
CA ALA A 99 14.03 -3.38 8.86
C ALA A 99 13.71 -4.15 10.15
N LYS A 100 14.64 -4.98 10.64
CA LYS A 100 14.40 -5.86 11.81
C LYS A 100 14.09 -5.09 13.09
N ASP A 101 14.62 -3.89 13.23
CA ASP A 101 14.43 -2.96 14.34
C ASP A 101 13.26 -1.98 14.13
N SER A 102 12.51 -2.15 13.04
CA SER A 102 11.34 -1.33 12.72
C SER A 102 10.22 -1.48 13.77
N PRO A 103 9.77 -0.39 14.40
CA PRO A 103 8.52 -0.36 15.14
C PRO A 103 7.26 -0.34 14.25
N GLY A 104 7.43 -0.34 12.92
CA GLY A 104 6.37 -0.24 11.92
C GLY A 104 5.85 1.18 11.72
N LEU A 105 4.83 1.33 10.87
CA LEU A 105 4.13 2.60 10.66
C LEU A 105 3.46 3.04 11.96
N ARG A 106 3.90 4.19 12.49
CA ARG A 106 3.32 4.81 13.68
C ARG A 106 2.74 6.17 13.34
N VAL A 107 1.50 6.37 13.78
CA VAL A 107 0.74 7.58 13.51
C VAL A 107 0.18 8.10 14.83
N ARG A 108 0.27 9.41 15.04
CA ARG A 108 -0.33 10.14 16.16
C ARG A 108 -1.57 10.88 15.66
N ILE A 109 -2.64 10.79 16.44
CA ILE A 109 -3.87 11.58 16.23
C ILE A 109 -3.71 12.91 16.99
N ARG A 110 -3.91 14.04 16.31
CA ARG A 110 -3.94 15.38 16.91
C ARG A 110 -5.32 16.00 16.74
N ASN A 111 -5.78 16.76 17.73
CA ASN A 111 -7.03 17.51 17.66
C ASN A 111 -6.77 18.95 17.26
#